data_AF-A0A4Q2QR83-F1
#
_entry.id   AF-A0A4Q2QR83-F1
#
_cell.length_a   1.000
_cell.length_b   1.000
_cell.length_c   1.000
_cell.angle_alpha   90.00
_cell.angle_beta   90.00
_cell.angle_gamma   90.00
#
_symmetry.space_group_name_H-M   'P 1'
#
loop_
_entity.id
_entity.type
_entity.pdbx_description
1 polymer ?
#
loop_
_entity_poly.entity_id
_entity_poly.type
_entity_poly.pdbx_seq_one_letter_code
_entity_poly.pdbx_strand_id
1 'polypeptide(L)'
;REAQAVRDRQKEATRKGTTYKPTESEKSLMSRTGGLGAPRGQAFWPVRGPTLHRYGEQLQGELRWKGMVIGASEGTEVKAIADGRVILADWLQGYGLVVVVEHGKGDMSLYGYNQSALVSVGSQVRAGQPIALVGSSG
;
A
#
# COMPACT_ATOMS: atom_id res chain seq x y z
N ARG A 1 -17.30 10.55 2.85
CA ARG A 1 -18.40 11.45 2.41
C ARG A 1 -17.97 12.32 1.23
N GLU A 2 -16.87 13.08 1.34
CA GLU A 2 -16.35 13.92 0.25
C GLU A 2 -15.93 13.15 -1.01
N ALA A 3 -15.17 12.06 -0.88
CA ALA A 3 -14.74 11.26 -2.04
C ALA A 3 -15.91 10.65 -2.84
N GLN A 4 -17.02 10.33 -2.14
CA GLN A 4 -18.23 9.83 -2.78
C GLN A 4 -18.94 10.95 -3.54
N ALA A 5 -19.06 12.14 -2.95
CA ALA A 5 -19.63 13.31 -3.61
C ALA A 5 -18.84 13.74 -4.86
N VAL A 6 -17.51 13.57 -4.85
CA VAL A 6 -16.67 13.81 -6.05
C VAL A 6 -16.96 12.77 -7.13
N ARG A 7 -17.06 11.49 -6.77
CA ARG A 7 -17.41 10.41 -7.71
C ARG A 7 -18.80 10.59 -8.30
N ASP A 8 -19.77 11.00 -7.49
CA ASP A 8 -21.14 11.21 -7.94
C ASP A 8 -21.22 12.40 -8.92
N ARG A 9 -20.50 13.50 -8.63
CA ARG A 9 -20.35 14.63 -9.56
C ARG A 9 -19.70 14.21 -10.88
N GLN A 10 -18.67 13.36 -10.84
CA GLN A 10 -18.04 12.83 -12.05
C GLN A 10 -19.00 11.98 -12.88
N LYS A 11 -19.74 11.05 -12.24
CA LYS A 11 -20.75 10.22 -12.92
C LYS A 11 -21.86 11.05 -13.54
N GLU A 12 -22.31 12.09 -12.83
CA GLU A 12 -23.37 12.97 -13.32
C GLU A 12 -22.92 13.79 -14.53
N ALA A 13 -21.67 14.28 -14.53
CA ALA A 13 -21.09 14.97 -15.68
C ALA A 13 -20.97 14.03 -16.89
N THR A 14 -20.45 12.81 -16.70
CA THR A 14 -20.40 11.79 -17.76
C THR A 14 -21.80 11.50 -18.31
N ARG A 15 -22.82 11.37 -17.43
CA ARG A 15 -24.22 11.17 -17.84
C ARG A 15 -24.78 12.35 -18.62
N LYS A 16 -24.42 13.58 -18.27
CA LYS A 16 -24.86 14.81 -18.92
C LYS A 16 -24.03 15.17 -20.17
N GLY A 17 -23.05 14.34 -20.55
CA GLY A 17 -22.16 14.60 -21.68
C GLY A 17 -21.19 15.76 -21.45
N THR A 18 -20.99 16.19 -20.19
CA THR A 18 -20.07 17.27 -19.82
C THR A 18 -18.78 16.71 -19.25
N THR A 19 -17.66 17.42 -19.49
CA THR A 19 -16.35 17.02 -18.96
C THR A 19 -16.17 17.61 -17.55
N TYR A 20 -16.23 16.77 -16.52
CA TYR A 20 -15.84 17.16 -15.16
C TYR A 20 -14.30 17.21 -15.06
N LYS A 21 -13.76 18.38 -14.70
CA LYS A 21 -12.34 18.55 -14.37
C LYS A 21 -12.21 18.66 -12.84
N PRO A 22 -11.80 17.59 -12.13
CA PRO A 22 -11.62 17.65 -10.69
C PRO A 22 -10.47 18.59 -10.34
N THR A 23 -10.61 19.28 -9.22
CA THR A 23 -9.52 20.06 -8.61
C THR A 23 -8.38 19.13 -8.15
N GLU A 24 -7.18 19.69 -7.93
CA GLU A 24 -6.03 18.90 -7.45
C GLU A 24 -6.29 18.24 -6.09
N SER A 25 -7.03 18.91 -5.20
CA SER A 25 -7.45 18.33 -3.91
C SER A 25 -8.42 17.16 -4.10
N GLU A 26 -9.37 17.26 -5.03
CA GLU A 26 -10.31 16.19 -5.37
C GLU A 26 -9.60 15.00 -6.02
N LYS A 27 -8.65 15.23 -6.94
CA LYS A 27 -7.81 14.17 -7.52
C LYS A 27 -7.02 13.44 -6.43
N SER A 28 -6.35 14.18 -5.55
CA SER A 28 -5.58 13.61 -4.43
C SER A 28 -6.48 12.81 -3.48
N LEU A 29 -7.68 13.30 -3.18
CA LEU A 29 -8.65 12.60 -2.35
C LEU A 29 -9.13 11.29 -3.02
N MET A 30 -9.42 11.33 -4.32
CA MET A 30 -9.84 10.16 -5.09
C MET A 30 -8.75 9.09 -5.17
N SER A 31 -7.49 9.50 -5.36
CA SER A 31 -6.34 8.59 -5.42
C SER A 31 -6.18 7.83 -4.10
N ARG A 32 -6.19 8.56 -2.96
CA ARG A 32 -6.02 7.99 -1.62
C ARG A 32 -7.20 7.15 -1.11
N THR A 33 -8.38 7.31 -1.70
CA THR A 33 -9.62 6.61 -1.28
C THR A 33 -10.15 5.68 -2.37
N GLY A 34 -9.33 5.41 -3.38
CA GLY A 34 -9.62 4.63 -4.57
C GLY A 34 -9.80 3.14 -4.30
N GLY A 35 -9.08 2.63 -3.28
CA GLY A 35 -8.69 1.23 -3.19
C GLY A 35 -7.55 0.90 -4.16
N LEU A 36 -7.06 -0.33 -4.13
CA LEU A 36 -6.03 -0.84 -5.05
C LEU A 36 -6.60 -1.13 -6.45
N GLY A 37 -7.93 -1.28 -6.55
CA GLY A 37 -8.61 -1.62 -7.79
C GLY A 37 -8.46 -3.10 -8.16
N ALA A 38 -8.84 -3.46 -9.39
CA ALA A 38 -8.71 -4.84 -9.86
C ALA A 38 -7.23 -5.24 -10.01
N PRO A 39 -6.81 -6.45 -9.62
CA PRO A 39 -5.40 -6.86 -9.67
C PRO A 39 -4.93 -7.08 -11.11
N ARG A 40 -4.32 -6.06 -11.73
CA ARG A 40 -3.84 -6.05 -13.13
C ARG A 40 -2.35 -5.76 -13.24
N GLY A 41 -1.59 -5.84 -12.15
CA GLY A 41 -0.16 -5.54 -12.13
C GLY A 41 0.17 -4.04 -12.23
N GLN A 42 -0.78 -3.17 -11.91
CA GLN A 42 -0.63 -1.71 -11.95
C GLN A 42 0.15 -1.13 -10.77
N ALA A 43 0.29 -1.88 -9.68
CA ALA A 43 0.95 -1.43 -8.46
C ALA A 43 2.48 -1.53 -8.57
N PHE A 44 3.18 -0.68 -7.82
CA PHE A 44 4.63 -0.76 -7.75
C PHE A 44 5.08 -2.01 -7.01
N TRP A 45 6.21 -2.58 -7.44
CA TRP A 45 6.94 -3.52 -6.60
C TRP A 45 7.51 -2.77 -5.40
N PRO A 46 7.31 -3.27 -4.16
CA PRO A 46 7.79 -2.60 -2.97
C PRO A 46 9.32 -2.66 -2.85
N VAL A 47 9.89 -3.78 -3.29
CA VAL A 47 11.32 -4.00 -3.53
C VAL A 47 11.46 -4.92 -4.74
N ARG A 48 12.63 -4.94 -5.37
CA ARG A 48 12.94 -5.84 -6.50
C ARG A 48 13.98 -6.86 -6.06
N GLY A 49 13.65 -8.14 -6.19
CA GLY A 49 14.57 -9.24 -5.88
C GLY A 49 13.87 -10.60 -5.96
N PRO A 50 14.56 -11.70 -5.59
CA PRO A 50 13.98 -13.04 -5.66
C PRO A 50 12.80 -13.18 -4.68
N THR A 51 11.74 -13.85 -5.12
CA THR A 51 10.67 -14.28 -4.20
C THR A 51 11.15 -15.49 -3.42
N LEU A 52 11.37 -15.32 -2.13
CA LEU A 52 11.85 -16.36 -1.21
C LEU A 52 10.68 -17.24 -0.73
N HIS A 53 9.53 -16.62 -0.43
CA HIS A 53 8.31 -17.33 -0.07
C HIS A 53 7.11 -16.72 -0.79
N ARG A 54 6.13 -17.57 -1.13
CA ARG A 54 4.89 -17.17 -1.81
C ARG A 54 3.69 -17.28 -0.87
N TYR A 55 2.65 -16.51 -1.16
CA TYR A 55 1.37 -16.65 -0.48
C TYR A 55 0.84 -18.08 -0.61
N GLY A 56 0.41 -18.68 0.51
CA GLY A 56 -0.11 -20.04 0.57
C GLY A 56 0.93 -21.15 0.67
N GLU A 57 2.23 -20.83 0.56
CA GLU A 57 3.32 -21.80 0.76
C GLU A 57 3.33 -22.34 2.21
N GLN A 58 3.86 -23.55 2.42
CA GLN A 58 4.02 -24.11 3.77
C GLN A 58 4.98 -23.25 4.59
N LEU A 59 4.54 -22.85 5.79
CA LEU A 59 5.40 -22.20 6.78
C LEU A 59 5.88 -23.23 7.81
N GLN A 60 4.96 -23.88 8.51
CA GLN A 60 5.28 -24.92 9.50
C GLN A 60 4.06 -25.82 9.73
N GLY A 61 4.20 -27.14 9.57
CA GLY A 61 3.06 -28.06 9.69
C GLY A 61 1.92 -27.66 8.75
N GLU A 62 0.74 -27.41 9.30
CA GLU A 62 -0.43 -26.92 8.54
C GLU A 62 -0.44 -25.40 8.31
N LEU A 63 0.45 -24.64 8.96
CA LEU A 63 0.54 -23.20 8.81
C LEU A 63 1.04 -22.83 7.41
N ARG A 64 0.43 -21.80 6.83
CA ARG A 64 0.74 -21.27 5.49
C ARG A 64 1.10 -19.80 5.54
N TRP A 65 2.02 -19.37 4.68
CA TRP A 65 2.35 -17.96 4.46
C TRP A 65 1.12 -17.15 4.07
N LYS A 66 0.90 -16.04 4.77
CA LYS A 66 -0.22 -15.09 4.52
C LYS A 66 0.20 -13.88 3.67
N GLY A 67 1.42 -13.90 3.16
CA GLY A 67 2.01 -12.88 2.29
C GLY A 67 3.13 -13.50 1.46
N MET A 68 3.97 -12.66 0.89
CA MET A 68 5.18 -13.09 0.17
C MET A 68 6.42 -12.46 0.80
N VAL A 69 7.54 -13.14 0.69
CA VAL A 69 8.85 -12.63 1.13
C VAL A 69 9.71 -12.38 -0.09
N ILE A 70 10.23 -11.17 -0.22
CA ILE A 70 11.08 -10.75 -1.33
C ILE A 70 12.46 -10.45 -0.76
N GLY A 71 13.48 -11.17 -1.23
CA GLY A 71 14.86 -10.94 -0.84
C GLY A 71 15.38 -9.61 -1.40
N ALA A 72 16.01 -8.81 -0.56
CA ALA A 72 16.70 -7.57 -0.92
C ALA A 72 17.80 -7.30 0.11
N SER A 73 18.80 -6.49 -0.25
CA SER A 73 19.87 -6.11 0.69
C SER A 73 19.33 -5.26 1.84
N GLU A 74 19.88 -5.42 3.03
CA GLU A 74 19.61 -4.54 4.17
C GLU A 74 19.84 -3.07 3.78
N GLY A 75 18.98 -2.17 4.27
CA GLY A 75 19.02 -0.75 3.90
C GLY A 75 18.38 -0.43 2.55
N THR A 76 17.89 -1.42 1.79
CA THR A 76 17.15 -1.15 0.54
C THR A 76 15.84 -0.43 0.85
N GLU A 77 15.51 0.61 0.08
CA GLU A 77 14.24 1.32 0.22
C GLU A 77 13.04 0.43 -0.12
N VAL A 78 12.13 0.30 0.84
CA VAL A 78 10.81 -0.30 0.66
C VAL A 78 9.83 0.78 0.22
N LYS A 79 9.15 0.55 -0.90
CA LYS A 79 8.25 1.53 -1.54
C LYS A 79 6.79 1.18 -1.31
N ALA A 80 5.97 2.20 -1.09
CA ALA A 80 4.51 2.03 -1.08
C ALA A 80 4.02 1.57 -2.45
N ILE A 81 3.24 0.49 -2.51
CA ILE A 81 2.74 -0.08 -3.78
C ILE A 81 1.76 0.85 -4.51
N ALA A 82 1.06 1.71 -3.75
CA ALA A 82 0.03 2.63 -4.21
C ALA A 82 -0.12 3.81 -3.24
N ASP A 83 -0.84 4.85 -3.66
CA ASP A 83 -1.19 5.99 -2.81
C ASP A 83 -2.02 5.55 -1.59
N GLY A 84 -1.79 6.15 -0.43
CA GLY A 84 -2.53 5.80 0.76
C GLY A 84 -2.15 6.61 2.01
N ARG A 85 -2.58 6.11 3.16
CA ARG A 85 -2.25 6.65 4.48
C ARG A 85 -1.63 5.57 5.36
N VAL A 86 -0.55 5.90 6.04
CA VAL A 86 0.06 5.02 7.04
C VAL A 86 -0.86 4.93 8.24
N ILE A 87 -1.29 3.71 8.58
CA ILE A 87 -2.16 3.45 9.73
C ILE A 87 -1.44 2.70 10.86
N LEU A 88 -0.27 2.09 10.57
CA LEU A 88 0.57 1.43 11.56
C LEU A 88 2.04 1.57 11.12
N ALA A 89 2.93 1.81 12.09
CA ALA A 89 4.38 1.82 11.92
C ALA A 89 5.01 1.38 13.26
N ASP A 90 4.90 0.08 13.56
CA ASP A 90 5.21 -0.46 14.89
C ASP A 90 5.67 -1.92 14.81
N TRP A 91 6.22 -2.43 15.91
CA TRP A 91 6.73 -3.79 16.03
C TRP A 91 5.61 -4.82 16.26
N LEU A 92 5.59 -5.87 15.45
CA LEU A 92 4.68 -7.01 15.62
C LEU A 92 5.49 -8.30 15.75
N GLN A 93 5.18 -9.08 16.79
CA GLN A 93 5.87 -10.36 17.05
C GLN A 93 5.75 -11.30 15.83
N GLY A 94 6.89 -11.82 15.36
CA GLY A 94 7.00 -12.67 14.16
C GLY A 94 7.04 -11.93 12.82
N TYR A 95 6.84 -10.61 12.81
CA TYR A 95 6.93 -9.76 11.62
C TYR A 95 7.95 -8.62 11.77
N GLY A 96 8.47 -8.41 12.98
CA GLY A 96 9.42 -7.34 13.27
C GLY A 96 8.79 -5.95 13.12
N LEU A 97 9.53 -4.96 12.62
CA LEU A 97 8.97 -3.64 12.38
C LEU A 97 8.07 -3.66 11.13
N VAL A 98 6.80 -3.34 11.34
CA VAL A 98 5.76 -3.38 10.32
C VAL A 98 5.27 -1.98 9.99
N VAL A 99 5.11 -1.69 8.70
CA VAL A 99 4.37 -0.53 8.19
C VAL A 99 3.10 -1.02 7.51
N VAL A 100 1.95 -0.42 7.82
CA VAL A 100 0.68 -0.69 7.14
C VAL A 100 0.15 0.58 6.48
N VAL A 101 -0.21 0.47 5.21
CA VAL A 101 -0.79 1.56 4.42
C VAL A 101 -2.22 1.19 4.02
N GLU A 102 -3.16 2.07 4.34
CA GLU A 102 -4.57 2.01 3.91
C GLU A 102 -4.75 2.79 2.60
N HIS A 103 -5.43 2.17 1.63
CA HIS A 103 -5.56 2.69 0.25
C HIS A 103 -6.99 3.14 -0.12
N GLY A 104 -7.92 3.05 0.83
CA GLY A 104 -9.35 3.23 0.61
C GLY A 104 -10.09 1.90 0.48
N LYS A 105 -11.41 1.93 0.78
CA LYS A 105 -12.35 0.81 0.59
C LYS A 105 -12.00 -0.48 1.36
N GLY A 106 -11.17 -0.39 2.40
CA GLY A 106 -10.71 -1.54 3.17
C GLY A 106 -9.47 -2.24 2.59
N ASP A 107 -8.95 -1.75 1.45
CA ASP A 107 -7.72 -2.28 0.88
C ASP A 107 -6.51 -1.78 1.68
N MET A 108 -5.62 -2.70 2.03
CA MET A 108 -4.41 -2.42 2.79
C MET A 108 -3.20 -3.14 2.20
N SER A 109 -2.03 -2.54 2.36
CA SER A 109 -0.73 -3.20 2.15
C SER A 109 0.08 -3.19 3.43
N LEU A 110 0.81 -4.28 3.67
CA LEU A 110 1.61 -4.49 4.87
C LEU A 110 3.05 -4.81 4.47
N TYR A 111 4.01 -4.15 5.11
CA TYR A 111 5.44 -4.27 4.85
C TYR A 111 6.13 -4.63 6.17
N GLY A 112 6.64 -5.85 6.30
CA GLY A 112 7.30 -6.35 7.50
C GLY A 112 8.80 -6.54 7.35
N TYR A 113 9.45 -7.01 8.41
CA TYR A 113 10.89 -7.27 8.52
C TYR A 113 11.78 -6.04 8.32
N ASN A 114 11.24 -4.82 8.46
CA ASN A 114 12.00 -3.61 8.20
C ASN A 114 13.03 -3.34 9.32
N GLN A 115 14.19 -2.75 8.98
CA GLN A 115 15.09 -2.24 10.02
C GLN A 115 14.59 -0.91 10.61
N SER A 116 13.90 -0.10 9.80
CA SER A 116 13.43 1.24 10.18
C SER A 116 12.26 1.68 9.32
N ALA A 117 11.33 2.44 9.90
CA ALA A 117 10.27 3.13 9.18
C ALA A 117 10.72 4.55 8.80
N LEU A 118 10.47 4.96 7.57
CA LEU A 118 10.78 6.30 7.03
C LEU A 118 9.57 7.25 7.08
N VAL A 119 8.43 6.75 7.56
CA VAL A 119 7.16 7.47 7.64
C VAL A 119 6.51 7.24 9.00
N SER A 120 5.68 8.19 9.42
CA SER A 120 4.94 8.12 10.70
C SER A 120 3.46 7.80 10.47
N VAL A 121 2.81 7.21 11.47
CA VAL A 121 1.36 6.98 11.47
C VAL A 121 0.60 8.29 11.17
N GLY A 122 -0.43 8.20 10.33
CA GLY A 122 -1.20 9.34 9.85
C GLY A 122 -0.64 10.01 8.60
N SER A 123 0.63 9.75 8.24
CA SER A 123 1.27 10.32 7.05
C SER A 123 0.61 9.82 5.77
N GLN A 124 0.55 10.71 4.78
CA GLN A 124 0.14 10.34 3.43
C GLN A 124 1.36 9.87 2.65
N VAL A 125 1.18 8.80 1.89
CA VAL A 125 2.23 8.24 1.03
C VAL A 125 1.74 8.16 -0.40
N ARG A 126 2.67 8.36 -1.33
CA ARG A 126 2.41 8.19 -2.77
C ARG A 126 2.94 6.84 -3.26
N ALA A 127 2.36 6.33 -4.32
CA ALA A 127 2.86 5.16 -5.04
C ALA A 127 4.35 5.36 -5.38
N GLY A 128 5.19 4.37 -5.04
CA GLY A 128 6.63 4.42 -5.26
C GLY A 128 7.43 5.22 -4.21
N GLN A 129 6.77 5.90 -3.26
CA GLN A 129 7.45 6.63 -2.19
C GLN A 129 8.14 5.65 -1.22
N PRO A 130 9.41 5.89 -0.84
CA PRO A 130 10.06 5.14 0.23
C PRO A 130 9.33 5.31 1.57
N ILE A 131 9.05 4.19 2.24
CA ILE A 131 8.31 4.15 3.51
C ILE A 131 9.07 3.38 4.61
N ALA A 132 10.02 2.53 4.25
CA ALA A 132 10.84 1.79 5.21
C ALA A 132 12.17 1.39 4.56
N LEU A 133 13.07 0.84 5.37
CA LEU A 133 14.30 0.19 4.91
C LEU A 133 14.23 -1.30 5.22
N VAL A 134 14.64 -2.13 4.26
CA VAL A 134 14.73 -3.58 4.42
C VAL A 134 15.66 -3.94 5.59
N GLY A 135 15.26 -4.92 6.39
CA GLY A 135 16.07 -5.46 7.48
C GLY A 135 15.77 -6.93 7.75
N SER A 136 16.12 -7.38 8.95
CA SER A 136 15.87 -8.74 9.44
C SER A 136 15.31 -8.70 10.87
N SER A 137 14.38 -7.78 11.11
CA SER A 137 13.88 -7.47 12.45
C SER A 137 12.95 -8.55 13.04
N GLY A 138 12.43 -9.47 12.23
CA GLY A 138 11.41 -10.44 12.64
C GLY A 138 11.67 -11.83 12.11
#